data_AF-A0A3A4AQ56-F1
#
_entry.id   AF-A0A3A4AQ56-F1
#
_cell.length_a   1.000
_cell.length_b   1.000
_cell.length_c   1.000
_cell.angle_alpha   90.00
_cell.angle_beta   90.00
_cell.angle_gamma   90.00
#
_symmetry.space_group_name_H-M   'P 1'
#
loop_
_entity.id
_entity.type
_entity.pdbx_description
1 polymer ?
#
loop_
_entity_poly.entity_id
_entity_poly.type
_entity_poly.pdbx_seq_one_letter_code
_entity_poly.pdbx_strand_id
1 'polypeptide(L)'
;MGAYLGMTSTRIPCGGSAGSNHVHFGLKQGGSFVPLQDKVIGGWTYYEGSSAYGGGARRGGTSVGVRGLLRNYGPEDGRYFENTTNHTIPDQGQVESPITVSGVPGNAPSRLSVYVDVHHTWIGDVTLDLVAPDGTAYRMKGPDPDDDGDILHETYTVDASAEVANGVWRLRAADVSVNDSGYIDAWNLTF
;
A
#
# COMPACT_ATOMS: atom_id res chain seq x y z
N MET A 1 -2.01 -4.79 8.37
CA MET A 1 -1.01 -5.73 8.96
C MET A 1 -0.70 -6.83 7.96
N GLY A 2 0.50 -7.45 7.98
CA GLY A 2 0.91 -8.45 6.97
C GLY A 2 0.32 -9.86 7.19
N ALA A 3 0.15 -10.63 6.11
CA ALA A 3 -0.36 -12.00 6.15
C ALA A 3 0.65 -12.99 6.77
N TYR A 4 0.16 -13.93 7.58
CA TYR A 4 0.98 -14.99 8.18
C TYR A 4 1.31 -16.08 7.16
N LEU A 5 2.61 -16.35 6.95
CA LEU A 5 3.09 -17.32 5.95
C LEU A 5 3.46 -18.70 6.52
N GLY A 6 3.37 -18.89 7.84
CA GLY A 6 3.68 -20.16 8.50
C GLY A 6 4.86 -20.10 9.49
N MET A 7 5.23 -21.27 10.03
CA MET A 7 6.34 -21.42 10.97
C MET A 7 7.60 -21.90 10.26
N THR A 8 8.77 -21.48 10.78
CA THR A 8 10.08 -21.94 10.33
C THR A 8 10.69 -22.84 11.41
N SER A 9 11.46 -23.86 11.01
CA SER A 9 12.10 -24.81 11.93
C SER A 9 13.50 -25.21 11.43
N THR A 10 14.33 -25.69 12.33
CA THR A 10 15.66 -26.25 12.05
C THR A 10 15.63 -27.76 11.80
N ARG A 11 14.46 -28.39 11.67
CA ARG A 11 14.35 -29.84 11.40
C ARG A 11 14.98 -30.21 10.06
N ILE A 12 15.93 -31.16 10.09
CA ILE A 12 16.60 -31.70 8.91
C ILE A 12 16.19 -33.19 8.77
N PRO A 13 15.65 -33.65 7.61
CA PRO A 13 15.14 -35.02 7.46
C PRO A 13 16.21 -36.12 7.52
N CYS A 14 17.46 -35.84 7.16
CA CYS A 14 18.57 -36.79 7.26
C CYS A 14 19.94 -36.10 7.11
N GLY A 15 20.65 -35.92 8.23
CA GLY A 15 22.05 -35.48 8.27
C GLY A 15 22.29 -33.98 7.99
N GLY A 16 23.15 -33.36 8.81
CA GLY A 16 23.55 -31.95 8.69
C GLY A 16 23.36 -31.16 9.99
N SER A 17 23.72 -29.88 9.98
CA SER A 17 23.47 -28.94 11.08
C SER A 17 22.86 -27.64 10.55
N ALA A 18 21.83 -27.13 11.22
CA ALA A 18 21.20 -25.86 10.95
C ALA A 18 21.39 -24.96 12.17
N GLY A 19 22.15 -23.88 12.02
CA GLY A 19 22.53 -23.01 13.12
C GLY A 19 21.38 -22.14 13.67
N SER A 20 20.34 -21.88 12.87
CA SER A 20 19.09 -21.23 13.27
C SER A 20 18.04 -21.35 12.17
N ASN A 21 16.77 -21.17 12.55
CA ASN A 21 15.66 -21.03 11.62
C ASN A 21 15.78 -19.71 10.85
N HIS A 22 15.85 -19.80 9.53
CA HIS A 22 15.92 -18.66 8.62
C HIS A 22 15.08 -18.93 7.38
N VAL A 23 14.65 -17.86 6.73
CA VAL A 23 13.92 -17.89 5.45
C VAL A 23 14.68 -17.08 4.43
N HIS A 24 14.72 -17.58 3.20
CA HIS A 24 15.22 -16.84 2.06
C HIS A 24 14.03 -16.39 1.22
N PHE A 25 14.03 -15.12 0.85
CA PHE A 25 13.08 -14.56 -0.11
C PHE A 25 13.84 -14.21 -1.38
N GLY A 26 13.16 -14.33 -2.52
CA GLY A 26 13.70 -13.95 -3.83
C GLY A 26 12.68 -13.08 -4.56
N LEU A 27 13.18 -12.12 -5.33
CA LEU A 27 12.34 -11.27 -6.16
C LEU A 27 12.15 -11.93 -7.53
N LYS A 28 10.92 -11.96 -8.03
CA LYS A 28 10.60 -12.39 -9.40
C LYS A 28 9.98 -11.26 -10.20
N GLN A 29 10.36 -11.14 -11.46
CA GLN A 29 9.74 -10.27 -12.45
C GLN A 29 9.46 -11.08 -13.72
N GLY A 30 8.22 -11.07 -14.20
CA GLY A 30 7.82 -11.89 -15.37
C GLY A 30 8.04 -13.40 -15.16
N GLY A 31 7.93 -13.89 -13.93
CA GLY A 31 8.16 -15.31 -13.59
C GLY A 31 9.63 -15.70 -13.37
N SER A 32 10.58 -14.85 -13.75
CA SER A 32 12.03 -15.09 -13.58
C SER A 32 12.56 -14.43 -12.32
N PHE A 33 13.49 -15.08 -11.63
CA PHE A 33 14.21 -14.46 -10.52
C PHE A 33 15.10 -13.32 -11.01
N VAL A 34 15.08 -12.21 -10.30
CA VAL A 34 15.89 -11.03 -10.58
C VAL A 34 16.74 -10.67 -9.36
N PRO A 35 17.95 -10.10 -9.56
CA PRO A 35 18.78 -9.65 -8.46
C PRO A 35 18.11 -8.52 -7.66
N LEU A 36 18.47 -8.41 -6.39
CA LEU A 36 18.06 -7.31 -5.52
C LEU A 36 18.90 -6.04 -5.76
N GLN A 37 20.02 -6.16 -6.48
CA GLN A 37 20.87 -5.04 -6.85
C GLN A 37 20.05 -3.91 -7.49
N ASP A 38 20.14 -2.73 -6.87
CA ASP A 38 19.47 -1.48 -7.24
C ASP A 38 17.94 -1.57 -7.25
N LYS A 39 17.35 -2.57 -6.58
CA LYS A 39 15.90 -2.66 -6.39
C LYS A 39 15.47 -1.81 -5.22
N VAL A 40 14.43 -1.01 -5.45
CA VAL A 40 13.78 -0.21 -4.43
C VAL A 40 12.63 -1.01 -3.82
N ILE A 41 12.72 -1.35 -2.54
CA ILE A 41 11.67 -2.07 -1.82
C ILE A 41 11.50 -1.43 -0.45
N GLY A 42 10.27 -1.04 -0.12
CA GLY A 42 9.95 -0.47 1.19
C GLY A 42 10.79 0.75 1.59
N GLY A 43 11.21 1.54 0.61
CA GLY A 43 11.89 2.81 0.85
C GLY A 43 13.39 2.65 1.04
N TRP A 44 13.95 1.56 0.52
CA TRP A 44 15.37 1.27 0.50
C TRP A 44 15.79 0.81 -0.88
N THR A 45 16.89 1.36 -1.39
CA THR A 45 17.65 0.79 -2.50
C THR A 45 18.54 -0.32 -1.97
N TYR A 46 18.27 -1.56 -2.39
CA TYR A 46 19.07 -2.73 -2.01
C TYR A 46 20.33 -2.84 -2.88
N TYR A 47 21.42 -3.30 -2.27
CA TYR A 47 22.67 -3.61 -2.98
C TYR A 47 23.21 -4.96 -2.52
N GLU A 48 23.78 -5.71 -3.46
CA GLU A 48 24.37 -7.03 -3.22
C GLU A 48 25.85 -6.88 -2.84
N GLY A 49 26.34 -7.79 -1.99
CA GLY A 49 27.76 -7.87 -1.65
C GLY A 49 28.53 -8.76 -2.64
N SER A 50 29.86 -8.72 -2.57
CA SER A 50 30.73 -9.60 -3.36
C SER A 50 30.73 -11.06 -2.92
N SER A 51 29.94 -11.42 -1.90
CA SER A 51 29.84 -12.77 -1.34
C SER A 51 28.41 -13.05 -0.87
N ALA A 52 28.07 -14.34 -0.75
CA ALA A 52 26.84 -14.77 -0.11
C ALA A 52 26.67 -14.12 1.27
N TYR A 53 25.43 -13.76 1.61
CA TYR A 53 25.07 -13.04 2.83
C TYR A 53 25.71 -11.65 2.98
N GLY A 54 26.35 -11.11 1.94
CA GLY A 54 26.80 -9.73 1.87
C GLY A 54 25.76 -8.80 1.26
N GLY A 55 25.99 -7.50 1.36
CA GLY A 55 25.11 -6.46 0.81
C GLY A 55 24.51 -5.57 1.88
N GLY A 56 23.39 -4.94 1.55
CA GLY A 56 22.64 -4.08 2.47
C GLY A 56 21.59 -3.27 1.74
N ALA A 57 21.15 -2.21 2.42
CA ALA A 57 20.12 -1.30 1.94
C ALA A 57 20.57 0.15 2.21
N ARG A 58 20.27 1.05 1.28
CA ARG A 58 20.57 2.48 1.37
C ARG A 58 19.28 3.29 1.22
N ARG A 59 19.20 4.39 1.96
CA ARG A 59 18.13 5.39 1.86
C ARG A 59 18.71 6.76 2.17
N GLY A 60 18.81 7.63 1.17
CA GLY A 60 19.49 8.92 1.32
C GLY A 60 20.91 8.74 1.87
N GLY A 61 21.24 9.44 2.97
CA GLY A 61 22.54 9.31 3.65
C GLY A 61 22.67 8.09 4.58
N THR A 62 21.62 7.32 4.78
CA THR A 62 21.62 6.18 5.71
C THR A 62 21.90 4.88 4.97
N SER A 63 22.79 4.05 5.53
CA SER A 63 23.05 2.69 5.05
C SER A 63 22.85 1.70 6.18
N VAL A 64 22.14 0.61 5.89
CA VAL A 64 21.91 -0.49 6.83
C VAL A 64 22.54 -1.74 6.24
N GLY A 65 23.55 -2.25 6.94
CA GLY A 65 24.20 -3.51 6.59
C GLY A 65 23.37 -4.71 7.04
N VAL A 66 23.87 -5.89 6.67
CA VAL A 66 23.32 -7.18 7.08
C VAL A 66 23.10 -7.22 8.61
N ARG A 67 21.99 -7.82 9.05
CA ARG A 67 21.52 -7.88 10.46
C ARG A 67 21.00 -6.57 11.04
N GLY A 68 21.06 -5.46 10.30
CA GLY A 68 20.45 -4.21 10.72
C GLY A 68 18.92 -4.22 10.59
N LEU A 69 18.25 -3.45 11.44
CA LEU A 69 16.80 -3.28 11.38
C LEU A 69 16.44 -2.40 10.17
N LEU A 70 15.54 -2.89 9.32
CA LEU A 70 14.92 -2.09 8.26
C LEU A 70 13.48 -1.78 8.63
N ARG A 71 13.14 -0.50 8.67
CA ARG A 71 11.76 -0.03 8.71
C ARG A 71 11.27 0.12 7.26
N ASN A 72 10.09 -0.39 6.96
CA ASN A 72 9.43 -0.16 5.68
C ASN A 72 8.87 1.28 5.66
N TYR A 73 9.28 2.07 4.67
CA TYR A 73 8.87 3.46 4.47
C TYR A 73 7.95 3.67 3.24
N GLY A 74 7.58 2.62 2.52
CA GLY A 74 6.95 2.75 1.19
C GLY A 74 7.96 3.10 0.09
N PRO A 75 7.60 3.13 -1.20
CA PRO A 75 8.55 3.31 -2.32
C PRO A 75 9.39 4.61 -2.23
N GLU A 76 10.67 4.58 -2.64
CA GLU A 76 11.68 5.59 -2.26
C GLU A 76 11.45 7.03 -2.74
N ASP A 77 10.69 7.25 -3.81
CA ASP A 77 10.38 8.61 -4.28
C ASP A 77 8.92 9.02 -4.05
N GLY A 78 8.09 8.06 -3.62
CA GLY A 78 6.67 8.28 -3.46
C GLY A 78 6.32 8.55 -2.02
N ARG A 79 6.03 9.82 -1.72
CA ARG A 79 5.64 10.20 -0.37
C ARG A 79 4.38 9.43 0.00
N TYR A 80 4.56 8.54 0.97
CA TYR A 80 3.52 7.66 1.47
C TYR A 80 2.78 8.33 2.61
N PHE A 81 1.47 8.40 2.50
CA PHE A 81 0.59 8.90 3.54
C PHE A 81 -0.59 7.95 3.66
N GLU A 82 -0.99 7.60 4.88
CA GLU A 82 -2.06 6.66 5.14
C GLU A 82 -3.02 7.18 6.20
N ASN A 83 -4.23 6.65 6.19
CA ASN A 83 -5.14 6.69 7.31
C ASN A 83 -5.67 5.28 7.55
N THR A 84 -5.49 4.77 8.76
CA THR A 84 -5.93 3.43 9.21
C THR A 84 -7.01 3.53 10.30
N THR A 85 -7.68 4.67 10.38
CA THR A 85 -8.81 4.88 11.29
C THR A 85 -10.08 4.51 10.57
N ASN A 86 -10.94 3.71 11.19
CA ASN A 86 -12.18 3.29 10.57
C ASN A 86 -13.13 4.48 10.40
N HIS A 87 -13.71 4.61 9.21
CA HIS A 87 -14.75 5.58 8.90
C HIS A 87 -16.01 4.86 8.41
N THR A 88 -17.06 4.89 9.23
CA THR A 88 -18.34 4.21 8.93
C THR A 88 -18.98 4.74 7.66
N ILE A 89 -19.28 3.83 6.73
CA ILE A 89 -20.13 4.06 5.57
C ILE A 89 -21.55 3.72 6.03
N PRO A 90 -22.43 4.72 6.24
CA PRO A 90 -23.81 4.45 6.60
C PRO A 90 -24.59 3.93 5.39
N ASP A 91 -25.60 3.11 5.67
CA ASP A 91 -26.61 2.66 4.69
C ASP A 91 -27.21 3.88 3.97
N GLN A 92 -27.23 3.81 2.63
CA GLN A 92 -27.69 4.88 1.75
C GLN A 92 -27.11 6.27 2.08
N GLY A 93 -25.82 6.33 2.40
CA GLY A 93 -25.16 7.58 2.76
C GLY A 93 -23.69 7.64 2.41
N GLN A 94 -23.02 8.68 2.91
CA GLN A 94 -21.67 9.05 2.50
C GLN A 94 -20.79 9.34 3.70
N VAL A 95 -19.50 8.99 3.58
CA VAL A 95 -18.45 9.33 4.53
C VAL A 95 -17.18 9.78 3.81
N GLU A 96 -16.37 10.59 4.48
CA GLU A 96 -15.03 10.97 4.02
C GLU A 96 -13.98 10.62 5.08
N SER A 97 -12.89 9.99 4.65
CA SER A 97 -11.70 9.75 5.46
C SER A 97 -10.57 10.68 5.00
N PRO A 98 -9.99 11.54 5.87
CA PRO A 98 -8.94 12.47 5.48
C PRO A 98 -7.52 11.90 5.62
N ILE A 99 -6.62 12.33 4.73
CA ILE A 99 -5.16 12.20 4.85
C ILE A 99 -4.55 13.60 4.68
N THR A 100 -3.72 14.03 5.63
CA THR A 100 -2.96 15.28 5.49
C THR A 100 -1.61 14.99 4.84
N VAL A 101 -1.43 15.49 3.61
CA VAL A 101 -0.20 15.40 2.84
C VAL A 101 0.65 16.63 3.10
N SER A 102 1.92 16.41 3.46
CA SER A 102 2.86 17.50 3.71
C SER A 102 4.26 17.21 3.17
N GLY A 103 4.97 18.29 2.84
CA GLY A 103 6.33 18.24 2.33
C GLY A 103 6.46 17.88 0.85
N VAL A 104 5.41 17.49 0.12
CA VAL A 104 5.47 17.24 -1.33
C VAL A 104 5.47 18.58 -2.07
N PRO A 105 6.58 19.05 -2.65
CA PRO A 105 6.59 20.33 -3.35
C PRO A 105 5.83 20.23 -4.68
N GLY A 106 5.13 21.30 -5.06
CA GLY A 106 4.43 21.38 -6.34
C GLY A 106 3.13 20.56 -6.40
N ASN A 107 2.83 20.05 -7.60
CA ASN A 107 1.63 19.29 -7.87
C ASN A 107 1.81 17.78 -7.63
N ALA A 108 0.70 17.06 -7.49
CA ALA A 108 0.69 15.60 -7.43
C ALA A 108 1.14 14.99 -8.78
N PRO A 109 1.53 13.71 -8.83
CA PRO A 109 1.89 13.05 -10.10
C PRO A 109 0.65 12.78 -10.97
N SER A 110 0.86 12.56 -12.27
CA SER A 110 -0.19 12.04 -13.18
C SER A 110 -0.51 10.56 -12.98
N ARG A 111 0.21 9.90 -12.06
CA ARG A 111 0.05 8.49 -11.70
C ARG A 111 0.02 8.32 -10.19
N LEU A 112 -0.77 9.15 -9.50
CA LEU A 112 -0.96 9.06 -8.06
C LEU A 112 -1.56 7.70 -7.72
N SER A 113 -0.87 6.93 -6.89
CA SER A 113 -1.31 5.60 -6.50
C SER A 113 -2.17 5.70 -5.23
N VAL A 114 -3.38 5.14 -5.30
CA VAL A 114 -4.38 5.17 -4.21
C VAL A 114 -4.75 3.74 -3.87
N TYR A 115 -4.31 3.25 -2.72
CA TYR A 115 -4.76 1.95 -2.22
C TYR A 115 -5.92 2.13 -1.26
N VAL A 116 -6.92 1.26 -1.37
CA VAL A 116 -8.11 1.24 -0.51
C VAL A 116 -8.30 -0.13 0.12
N ASP A 117 -8.75 -0.12 1.38
CA ASP A 117 -9.23 -1.24 2.16
C ASP A 117 -10.61 -0.85 2.72
N VAL A 118 -11.66 -1.42 2.12
CA VAL A 118 -13.05 -1.10 2.43
C VAL A 118 -13.81 -2.37 2.70
N HIS A 119 -14.53 -2.40 3.82
CA HIS A 119 -15.45 -3.46 4.20
C HIS A 119 -16.87 -2.97 4.02
N HIS A 120 -17.71 -3.74 3.34
CA HIS A 120 -19.14 -3.45 3.13
C HIS A 120 -19.88 -4.77 2.95
N THR A 121 -21.12 -4.91 3.39
CA THR A 121 -21.88 -6.16 3.19
C THR A 121 -22.29 -6.41 1.73
N TRP A 122 -22.14 -5.39 0.88
CA TRP A 122 -22.28 -5.50 -0.58
C TRP A 122 -21.43 -4.43 -1.28
N ILE A 123 -20.26 -4.78 -1.80
CA ILE A 123 -19.31 -3.78 -2.33
C ILE A 123 -19.78 -3.14 -3.65
N GLY A 124 -20.67 -3.80 -4.37
CA GLY A 124 -21.35 -3.27 -5.54
C GLY A 124 -22.13 -1.98 -5.31
N ASP A 125 -22.52 -1.71 -4.07
CA ASP A 125 -23.24 -0.50 -3.69
C ASP A 125 -22.31 0.68 -3.41
N VAL A 126 -21.01 0.43 -3.20
CA VAL A 126 -20.05 1.45 -2.80
C VAL A 126 -19.47 2.15 -4.02
N THR A 127 -19.60 3.46 -4.05
CA THR A 127 -18.82 4.34 -4.92
C THR A 127 -17.62 4.91 -4.18
N LEU A 128 -16.49 5.05 -4.88
CA LEU A 128 -15.26 5.63 -4.32
C LEU A 128 -14.78 6.79 -5.18
N ASP A 129 -14.57 7.95 -4.54
CA ASP A 129 -13.89 9.11 -5.11
C ASP A 129 -12.63 9.45 -4.30
N LEU A 130 -11.55 9.81 -4.98
CA LEU A 130 -10.48 10.59 -4.37
C LEU A 130 -10.82 12.07 -4.47
N VAL A 131 -10.86 12.78 -3.35
CA VAL A 131 -11.10 14.23 -3.29
C VAL A 131 -9.79 14.94 -2.99
N ALA A 132 -9.37 15.80 -3.91
CA ALA A 132 -8.17 16.63 -3.82
C ALA A 132 -8.33 17.77 -2.79
N PRO A 133 -7.23 18.43 -2.37
CA PRO A 133 -7.28 19.51 -1.38
C PRO A 133 -8.13 20.71 -1.80
N ASP A 134 -8.30 20.94 -3.09
CA ASP A 134 -9.12 22.01 -3.67
C ASP A 134 -10.62 21.63 -3.78
N GLY A 135 -10.97 20.38 -3.51
CA GLY A 135 -12.32 19.82 -3.62
C GLY A 135 -12.62 19.09 -4.93
N THR A 136 -11.70 19.07 -5.90
CA THR A 136 -11.83 18.30 -7.13
C THR A 136 -11.93 16.80 -6.82
N ALA A 137 -12.89 16.12 -7.44
CA ALA A 137 -13.15 14.70 -7.18
C ALA A 137 -12.84 13.82 -8.40
N TYR A 138 -12.14 12.72 -8.14
CA TYR A 138 -11.76 11.71 -9.12
C TYR A 138 -12.46 10.39 -8.81
N ARG A 139 -13.40 9.98 -9.67
CA ARG A 139 -14.10 8.69 -9.54
C ARG A 139 -13.13 7.52 -9.77
N MET A 140 -12.98 6.67 -8.76
CA MET A 140 -12.17 5.45 -8.82
C MET A 140 -13.02 4.20 -9.04
N LYS A 141 -14.15 4.09 -8.33
CA LYS A 141 -15.14 3.00 -8.47
C LYS A 141 -16.56 3.54 -8.52
N GLY A 142 -17.35 3.08 -9.49
CA GLY A 142 -18.80 3.30 -9.56
C GLY A 142 -19.58 2.12 -8.97
N PRO A 143 -20.92 2.23 -8.89
CA PRO A 143 -21.73 1.11 -8.44
C PRO A 143 -21.68 -0.02 -9.48
N ASP A 144 -21.72 -1.25 -8.99
CA ASP A 144 -21.71 -2.46 -9.81
C ASP A 144 -22.68 -3.49 -9.22
N PRO A 145 -23.86 -3.70 -9.83
CA PRO A 145 -24.87 -4.60 -9.27
C PRO A 145 -24.45 -6.07 -9.27
N ASP A 146 -23.38 -6.42 -9.99
CA ASP A 146 -22.86 -7.79 -10.08
C ASP A 146 -21.70 -8.07 -9.10
N ASP A 147 -21.27 -7.06 -8.32
CA ASP A 147 -20.16 -7.15 -7.37
C ASP A 147 -20.67 -7.44 -5.95
N ASP A 148 -20.89 -8.72 -5.66
CA ASP A 148 -21.43 -9.26 -4.40
C ASP A 148 -20.37 -9.45 -3.30
N GLY A 149 -19.18 -8.85 -3.46
CA GLY A 149 -18.08 -8.97 -2.51
C GLY A 149 -18.31 -8.21 -1.20
N ASP A 150 -17.68 -8.69 -0.12
CA ASP A 150 -17.76 -8.06 1.21
C ASP A 150 -16.56 -7.13 1.54
N ILE A 151 -15.46 -7.28 0.80
CA ILE A 151 -14.17 -6.64 1.11
C ILE A 151 -13.50 -6.22 -0.19
N LEU A 152 -13.08 -4.97 -0.27
CA LEU A 152 -12.32 -4.40 -1.37
C LEU A 152 -10.89 -4.08 -0.94
N HIS A 153 -9.93 -4.78 -1.54
CA HIS A 153 -8.52 -4.41 -1.51
C HIS A 153 -8.06 -4.10 -2.92
N GLU A 154 -7.99 -2.82 -3.27
CA GLU A 154 -7.64 -2.41 -4.64
C GLU A 154 -6.70 -1.22 -4.64
N THR A 155 -5.88 -1.12 -5.70
CA THR A 155 -5.04 0.05 -5.96
C THR A 155 -5.44 0.71 -7.25
N TYR A 156 -5.86 1.97 -7.17
CA TYR A 156 -6.17 2.81 -8.31
C TYR A 156 -4.98 3.70 -8.68
N THR A 157 -4.92 4.10 -9.95
CA THR A 157 -4.00 5.14 -10.44
C THR A 157 -4.83 6.34 -10.90
N VAL A 158 -4.59 7.51 -10.32
CA VAL A 158 -5.31 8.75 -10.62
C VAL A 158 -4.36 9.76 -11.25
N ASP A 159 -4.80 10.42 -12.33
CA ASP A 159 -4.11 11.60 -12.84
C ASP A 159 -4.50 12.84 -12.04
N ALA A 160 -3.68 13.16 -11.04
CA ALA A 160 -3.84 14.31 -10.17
C ALA A 160 -2.84 15.42 -10.50
N SER A 161 -2.25 15.43 -11.70
CA SER A 161 -1.17 16.36 -12.06
C SER A 161 -1.56 17.84 -12.06
N ALA A 162 -2.85 18.13 -12.08
CA ALA A 162 -3.41 19.47 -11.92
C ALA A 162 -3.43 19.96 -10.45
N GLU A 163 -3.34 19.04 -9.48
CA GLU A 163 -3.62 19.31 -8.08
C GLU A 163 -2.37 19.63 -7.28
N VAL A 164 -2.44 20.62 -6.40
CA VAL A 164 -1.37 20.88 -5.43
C VAL A 164 -1.27 19.69 -4.48
N ALA A 165 -0.07 19.10 -4.36
CA ALA A 165 0.10 17.86 -3.60
C ALA A 165 -0.11 18.05 -2.09
N ASN A 166 0.41 19.14 -1.52
CA ASN A 166 0.25 19.43 -0.09
C ASN A 166 -1.17 19.89 0.23
N GLY A 167 -1.77 19.28 1.24
CA GLY A 167 -3.12 19.60 1.68
C GLY A 167 -3.85 18.39 2.25
N VAL A 168 -5.15 18.55 2.48
CA VAL A 168 -6.00 17.46 2.97
C VAL A 168 -6.66 16.77 1.79
N TRP A 169 -6.20 15.57 1.48
CA TRP A 169 -6.86 14.66 0.55
C TRP A 169 -7.90 13.85 1.31
N ARG A 170 -8.98 13.42 0.64
CA ARG A 170 -10.00 12.57 1.26
C ARG A 170 -10.37 11.41 0.37
N LEU A 171 -10.50 10.22 0.95
CA LEU A 171 -11.25 9.14 0.32
C LEU A 171 -12.71 9.33 0.69
N ARG A 172 -13.55 9.53 -0.33
CA ARG A 172 -14.99 9.59 -0.17
C ARG A 172 -15.59 8.26 -0.60
N ALA A 173 -16.30 7.62 0.32
CA ALA A 173 -17.10 6.45 0.06
C ALA A 173 -18.58 6.81 0.20
N ALA A 174 -19.41 6.36 -0.73
CA ALA A 174 -20.86 6.48 -0.61
C ALA A 174 -21.51 5.15 -0.98
N ASP A 175 -22.37 4.66 -0.08
CA ASP A 175 -23.34 3.62 -0.38
C ASP A 175 -24.53 4.28 -1.10
N VAL A 176 -24.86 3.78 -2.29
CA VAL A 176 -25.94 4.32 -3.13
C VAL A 176 -27.20 3.45 -3.15
N SER A 177 -27.21 2.37 -2.37
CA SER A 177 -28.31 1.41 -2.25
C SER A 177 -28.83 1.40 -0.80
N VAL A 178 -29.79 0.51 -0.51
CA VAL A 178 -30.39 0.35 0.82
C VAL A 178 -30.09 -1.04 1.38
N ASN A 179 -30.05 -1.15 2.71
CA ASN A 179 -29.90 -2.35 3.56
C ASN A 179 -28.46 -2.79 3.86
N ASP A 180 -27.47 -2.19 3.23
CA ASP A 180 -26.08 -2.56 3.40
C ASP A 180 -25.32 -1.44 4.10
N SER A 181 -24.20 -1.76 4.74
CA SER A 181 -23.37 -0.75 5.39
C SER A 181 -21.97 -1.29 5.60
N GLY A 182 -21.04 -0.41 5.97
CA GLY A 182 -19.66 -0.80 6.13
C GLY A 182 -18.78 0.27 6.72
N TYR A 183 -17.51 0.24 6.36
CA TYR A 183 -16.52 1.24 6.72
C TYR A 183 -15.30 1.19 5.79
N ILE A 184 -14.66 2.34 5.64
CA ILE A 184 -13.27 2.41 5.19
C ILE A 184 -12.42 1.94 6.37
N ASP A 185 -11.63 0.88 6.22
CA ASP A 185 -10.71 0.40 7.27
C ASP A 185 -9.37 1.12 7.18
N ALA A 186 -8.81 1.16 5.97
CA ALA A 186 -7.58 1.87 5.69
C ALA A 186 -7.50 2.35 4.24
N TRP A 187 -6.68 3.35 4.00
CA TRP A 187 -6.30 3.74 2.64
C TRP A 187 -4.99 4.53 2.67
N ASN A 188 -4.33 4.63 1.52
CA ASN A 188 -3.11 5.43 1.39
C ASN A 188 -2.95 6.11 0.03
N LEU A 189 -2.10 7.13 0.03
CA LEU A 189 -1.60 7.82 -1.13
C LEU A 189 -0.10 7.60 -1.25
N THR A 190 0.34 7.28 -2.46
CA THR A 190 1.75 7.25 -2.83
C THR A 190 1.97 8.17 -4.02
N PHE A 191 2.68 9.28 -3.76
CA PHE A 191 3.01 10.34 -4.72
C PHE A 191 4.16 9.97 -5.66
#